data_AF-A0A183GFK3-F1
#
_entry.id   AF-A0A183GFK3-F1
#
_cell.length_a   1.000
_cell.length_b   1.000
_cell.length_c   1.000
_cell.angle_alpha   90.00
_cell.angle_beta   90.00
_cell.angle_gamma   90.00
#
_symmetry.space_group_name_H-M   'P 1'
#
loop_
_entity.id
_entity.type
_entity.pdbx_description
1 polymer ?
#
loop_
_entity_poly.entity_id
_entity_poly.type
_entity_poly.pdbx_seq_one_letter_code
_entity_poly.pdbx_strand_id
1 'polypeptide(L)'
;MPREFYVLPQFTDELQSRHDAVRDIMEALVKAAVGSTSQYDELISKAARDVVRLESQIAKASWPDTEMRNYAKMYNPFSPEELAKTYSAIRWSSYLNALLSSVENGTLANEVHVILSQPSYFGFLNSLFSQQDVDNNMLANYLITQILFEDADFMGDGPAEQARKVNYVSYAQRRGRGVKRWDGLR
;
A
#
# COMPACT_ATOMS: atom_id res chain seq x y z
N MET A 1 2.45 8.88 -0.12
CA MET A 1 2.66 9.77 1.04
C MET A 1 3.79 9.20 1.89
N PRO A 2 4.68 10.02 2.50
CA PRO A 2 5.72 9.55 3.42
C PRO A 2 5.16 8.80 4.64
N ARG A 3 5.92 7.86 5.19
CA ARG A 3 5.52 7.06 6.36
C ARG A 3 5.19 7.95 7.57
N GLU A 4 6.01 8.97 7.78
CA GLU A 4 5.99 9.86 8.93
C GLU A 4 4.64 10.57 9.06
N PHE A 5 3.99 10.89 7.93
CA PHE A 5 2.70 11.57 7.91
C PHE A 5 1.57 10.70 8.50
N TYR A 6 1.73 9.37 8.50
CA TYR A 6 0.77 8.45 9.10
C TYR A 6 1.07 8.12 10.57
N VAL A 7 2.29 8.42 11.03
CA VAL A 7 2.79 7.94 12.34
C VAL A 7 2.90 9.06 13.35
N LEU A 8 3.34 10.24 12.92
CA LEU A 8 3.65 11.34 13.83
C LEU A 8 2.45 12.27 14.01
N PRO A 9 2.13 12.68 15.26
CA PRO A 9 0.91 13.43 15.57
C PRO A 9 0.88 14.85 15.00
N GLN A 10 2.02 15.42 14.60
CA GLN A 10 2.08 16.76 14.01
C GLN A 10 1.60 16.83 12.55
N PHE A 11 1.33 15.69 11.90
CA PHE A 11 0.94 15.62 10.49
C PHE A 11 -0.55 15.25 10.30
N THR A 12 -1.41 15.71 11.21
CA THR A 12 -2.86 15.45 11.14
C THR A 12 -3.49 16.02 9.88
N ASP A 13 -2.99 17.16 9.40
CA ASP A 13 -3.52 17.84 8.22
C ASP A 13 -3.21 17.06 6.94
N GLU A 14 -2.01 16.47 6.84
CA GLU A 14 -1.62 15.58 5.76
C GLU A 14 -2.43 14.29 5.81
N LEU A 15 -2.65 13.71 6.98
CA LEU A 15 -3.48 12.52 7.14
C LEU A 15 -4.93 12.78 6.73
N GLN A 16 -5.50 13.94 7.10
CA GLN A 16 -6.83 14.35 6.68
C GLN A 16 -6.89 14.60 5.17
N SER A 17 -5.87 15.25 4.61
CA SER A 17 -5.77 15.46 3.16
C SER A 17 -5.72 14.12 2.41
N ARG A 18 -5.03 13.10 2.95
CA ARG A 18 -5.04 11.75 2.37
C ARG A 18 -6.42 11.12 2.45
N HIS A 19 -7.11 11.25 3.56
CA HIS A 19 -8.49 10.76 3.71
C HIS A 19 -9.42 11.35 2.66
N ASP A 20 -9.38 12.67 2.49
CA ASP A 20 -10.24 13.36 1.53
C ASP A 20 -9.89 12.96 0.09
N ALA A 21 -8.60 12.84 -0.23
CA ALA A 21 -8.13 12.34 -1.52
C ALA A 21 -8.65 10.92 -1.84
N VAL A 22 -8.62 10.03 -0.86
CA VAL A 22 -9.11 8.65 -1.01
C VAL A 22 -10.63 8.64 -1.19
N ARG A 23 -11.37 9.44 -0.42
CA ARG A 23 -12.83 9.58 -0.58
C ARG A 23 -13.17 10.09 -1.98
N ASP A 24 -12.52 11.16 -2.42
CA ASP A 24 -12.84 11.84 -3.68
C ASP A 24 -12.51 10.95 -4.90
N ILE A 25 -11.42 10.17 -4.87
CA ILE A 25 -11.11 9.24 -5.96
C ILE A 25 -12.05 8.03 -6.00
N MET A 26 -12.49 7.55 -4.82
CA MET A 26 -13.52 6.50 -4.74
C MET A 26 -14.88 7.02 -5.23
N GLU A 27 -15.24 8.25 -4.89
CA GLU A 27 -16.45 8.89 -5.41
C GLU A 27 -16.38 9.02 -6.94
N ALA A 28 -15.24 9.42 -7.49
CA ALA A 28 -15.03 9.48 -8.93
C ALA A 28 -15.20 8.10 -9.60
N LEU A 29 -14.68 7.03 -8.99
CA LEU A 29 -14.89 5.66 -9.46
C LEU A 29 -16.38 5.27 -9.45
N VAL A 30 -17.08 5.50 -8.33
CA VAL A 30 -18.50 5.14 -8.20
C VAL A 30 -19.35 5.93 -9.21
N LYS A 31 -19.07 7.21 -9.39
CA LYS A 31 -19.73 8.05 -10.40
C LYS A 31 -19.48 7.52 -11.81
N ALA A 32 -18.25 7.11 -12.12
CA ALA A 32 -17.92 6.54 -13.43
C ALA A 32 -18.61 5.18 -13.67
N ALA A 33 -18.74 4.35 -12.63
CA ALA A 33 -19.31 3.01 -12.74
C ALA A 33 -20.84 2.98 -12.75
N VAL A 34 -21.49 3.82 -11.93
CA VAL A 34 -22.95 3.75 -11.67
C VAL A 34 -23.69 5.05 -12.04
N GLY A 35 -22.98 6.13 -12.36
CA GLY A 35 -23.56 7.41 -12.78
C GLY A 35 -24.12 8.28 -11.65
N SER A 36 -24.26 7.75 -10.42
CA SER A 36 -24.70 8.50 -9.24
C SER A 36 -24.00 8.03 -7.96
N THR A 37 -23.81 8.93 -7.00
CA THR A 37 -23.04 8.68 -5.77
C THR A 37 -23.87 8.79 -4.49
N SER A 38 -25.07 9.39 -4.55
CA SER A 38 -25.88 9.72 -3.37
C SER A 38 -26.25 8.51 -2.50
N GLN A 39 -26.56 7.36 -3.12
CA GLN A 39 -26.89 6.13 -2.39
C GLN A 39 -25.66 5.41 -1.81
N TYR A 40 -24.45 5.86 -2.13
CA TYR A 40 -23.19 5.22 -1.75
C TYR A 40 -22.32 6.08 -0.83
N ASP A 41 -22.76 7.28 -0.46
CA ASP A 41 -21.96 8.25 0.31
C ASP A 41 -21.42 7.67 1.63
N GLU A 42 -22.26 6.98 2.39
CA GLU A 42 -21.84 6.32 3.63
C GLU A 42 -20.82 5.20 3.39
N LEU A 43 -20.98 4.44 2.30
CA LEU A 43 -20.08 3.35 1.93
C LEU A 43 -18.72 3.90 1.47
N ILE A 44 -18.71 4.96 0.66
CA ILE A 44 -17.49 5.65 0.22
C ILE A 44 -16.75 6.22 1.44
N SER A 45 -17.47 6.91 2.33
CA SER A 45 -16.90 7.49 3.55
C SER A 45 -16.37 6.44 4.52
N LYS A 46 -17.03 5.28 4.63
CA LYS A 46 -16.50 4.14 5.39
C LYS A 46 -15.24 3.57 4.74
N ALA A 47 -15.27 3.34 3.42
CA ALA A 47 -14.15 2.76 2.68
C ALA A 47 -12.90 3.66 2.76
N ALA A 48 -13.05 4.97 2.62
CA ALA A 48 -11.93 5.92 2.74
C ALA A 48 -11.28 5.88 4.12
N ARG A 49 -12.09 5.87 5.21
CA ARG A 49 -11.60 5.73 6.58
C ARG A 49 -10.87 4.40 6.80
N ASP A 50 -11.44 3.31 6.31
CA ASP A 50 -10.86 1.98 6.46
C ASP A 50 -9.52 1.86 5.70
N VAL A 51 -9.43 2.43 4.50
CA VAL A 51 -8.19 2.48 3.69
C VAL A 51 -7.11 3.29 4.40
N VAL A 52 -7.40 4.50 4.86
CA VAL A 52 -6.40 5.33 5.57
C VAL A 52 -5.98 4.70 6.89
N ARG A 53 -6.90 4.02 7.59
CA ARG A 53 -6.57 3.26 8.80
C ARG A 53 -5.59 2.13 8.48
N LEU A 54 -5.82 1.37 7.40
CA LEU A 54 -4.91 0.32 6.96
C LEU A 54 -3.55 0.89 6.54
N GLU A 55 -3.52 1.98 5.77
CA GLU A 55 -2.28 2.68 5.40
C GLU A 55 -1.48 3.09 6.64
N SER A 56 -2.17 3.57 7.67
CA SER A 56 -1.54 3.96 8.94
C SER A 56 -0.97 2.77 9.71
N GLN A 57 -1.65 1.62 9.70
CA GLN A 57 -1.15 0.39 10.32
C GLN A 57 0.09 -0.14 9.59
N ILE A 58 0.04 -0.15 8.25
CA ILE A 58 1.19 -0.49 7.40
C ILE A 58 2.38 0.42 7.72
N ALA A 59 2.18 1.74 7.73
CA ALA A 59 3.23 2.71 8.01
C ALA A 59 3.87 2.49 9.38
N LYS A 60 3.08 2.20 10.42
CA LYS A 60 3.58 1.89 11.77
C LYS A 60 4.43 0.62 11.80
N ALA A 61 4.06 -0.40 11.03
CA ALA A 61 4.81 -1.66 10.94
C ALA A 61 6.08 -1.57 10.07
N SER A 62 6.12 -0.62 9.13
CA SER A 62 7.29 -0.36 8.28
C SER A 62 8.41 0.38 9.02
N TRP A 63 9.63 0.22 8.53
CA TRP A 63 10.81 0.92 9.06
C TRP A 63 10.88 2.37 8.58
N PRO A 64 11.38 3.30 9.42
CA PRO A 64 11.71 4.64 8.97
C PRO A 64 12.94 4.63 8.04
N ASP A 65 13.08 5.67 7.21
CA ASP A 65 14.19 5.81 6.25
C ASP A 65 15.58 5.70 6.89
N THR A 66 15.72 6.09 8.16
CA THR A 66 16.98 5.99 8.91
C THR A 66 17.42 4.55 9.12
N GLU A 67 16.50 3.65 9.47
CA GLU A 67 16.79 2.22 9.64
C GLU A 67 17.01 1.54 8.28
N MET A 68 16.31 1.99 7.23
CA MET A 68 16.49 1.49 5.86
C MET A 68 17.86 1.82 5.23
N ARG A 69 18.67 2.70 5.85
CA ARG A 69 20.05 2.95 5.41
C ARG A 69 21.02 1.86 5.86
N ASN A 70 20.63 1.03 6.83
CA ASN A 70 21.46 -0.06 7.31
C ASN A 70 21.19 -1.32 6.47
N TYR A 71 21.90 -1.45 5.35
CA TYR A 71 21.75 -2.57 4.42
C TYR A 71 21.99 -3.94 5.08
N ALA A 72 22.88 -4.02 6.07
CA ALA A 72 23.13 -5.26 6.78
C ALA A 72 21.88 -5.75 7.55
N LYS A 73 21.11 -4.83 8.15
CA LYS A 73 19.84 -5.17 8.82
C LYS A 73 18.72 -5.57 7.85
N MET A 74 18.79 -5.12 6.59
CA MET A 74 17.79 -5.47 5.58
C MET A 74 18.02 -6.88 4.98
N TYR A 75 19.23 -7.43 5.14
CA TYR A 75 19.54 -8.76 4.63
C TYR A 75 19.05 -9.85 5.61
N ASN A 76 17.79 -10.24 5.48
CA ASN A 76 17.19 -11.34 6.25
C ASN A 76 16.81 -12.47 5.28
N PRO A 77 17.73 -13.39 4.95
CA PRO A 77 17.46 -14.49 4.04
C PRO A 77 16.65 -15.59 4.73
N PHE A 78 15.62 -16.09 4.04
CA PHE A 78 14.83 -17.26 4.43
C PHE A 78 14.82 -18.27 3.28
N SER A 79 14.89 -19.56 3.59
CA SER A 79 14.40 -20.57 2.64
C SER A 79 12.87 -20.46 2.50
N PRO A 80 12.27 -20.92 1.39
CA PRO A 80 10.82 -20.93 1.23
C PRO A 80 10.09 -21.70 2.35
N GLU A 81 10.70 -22.76 2.86
CA GLU A 81 10.16 -23.55 3.97
C GLU A 81 10.18 -22.79 5.30
N GLU A 82 11.30 -22.16 5.65
CA GLU A 82 11.40 -21.33 6.86
C GLU A 82 10.45 -20.14 6.79
N LEU A 83 10.31 -19.53 5.60
CA LEU A 83 9.40 -18.42 5.36
C LEU A 83 7.95 -18.83 5.60
N ALA A 84 7.54 -19.99 5.07
CA ALA A 84 6.19 -20.54 5.26
C ALA A 84 5.92 -20.95 6.72
N LYS A 85 6.94 -21.38 7.47
CA LYS A 85 6.82 -21.66 8.91
C LYS A 85 6.73 -20.39 9.74
N THR A 86 7.54 -19.39 9.44
CA THR A 86 7.65 -18.14 10.21
C THR A 86 6.45 -17.23 10.01
N TYR A 87 5.94 -17.14 8.77
CA TYR A 87 4.78 -16.33 8.41
C TYR A 87 3.70 -17.19 7.75
N SER A 88 3.12 -18.10 8.52
CA SER A 88 2.21 -19.14 8.05
C SER A 88 0.85 -18.68 7.53
N ALA A 89 0.40 -17.48 7.90
CA ALA A 89 -0.85 -16.93 7.39
C ALA A 89 -0.73 -16.43 5.95
N ILE A 90 0.49 -16.19 5.47
CA ILE A 90 0.76 -15.78 4.09
C ILE A 90 0.92 -17.04 3.23
N ARG A 91 0.16 -17.11 2.13
CA ARG A 91 0.21 -18.22 1.17
C ARG A 91 1.41 -18.11 0.23
N TRP A 92 2.63 -18.20 0.78
CA TRP A 92 3.89 -17.97 0.06
C TRP A 92 4.03 -18.79 -1.22
N SER A 93 3.77 -20.09 -1.18
CA SER A 93 3.90 -20.95 -2.38
C SER A 93 2.95 -20.49 -3.49
N SER A 94 1.70 -20.16 -3.15
CA SER A 94 0.74 -19.63 -4.11
C SER A 94 1.19 -18.29 -4.69
N TYR A 95 1.70 -17.40 -3.84
CA TYR A 95 2.17 -16.08 -4.24
C TYR A 95 3.40 -16.16 -5.17
N LEU A 96 4.42 -16.93 -4.78
CA LEU A 96 5.65 -17.07 -5.56
C LEU A 96 5.40 -17.81 -6.89
N ASN A 97 4.52 -18.82 -6.90
CA ASN A 97 4.14 -19.50 -8.14
C ASN A 97 3.39 -18.55 -9.08
N ALA A 98 2.47 -17.73 -8.57
CA ALA A 98 1.78 -16.73 -9.38
C ALA A 98 2.72 -15.62 -9.89
N LEU A 99 3.74 -15.25 -9.09
CA LEU A 99 4.75 -14.28 -9.51
C LEU A 99 5.62 -14.81 -10.66
N LEU A 100 5.93 -16.10 -10.66
CA LEU A 100 6.79 -16.74 -11.66
C LEU A 100 6.02 -17.31 -12.86
N SER A 101 4.68 -17.33 -12.83
CA SER A 101 3.89 -18.01 -13.85
C SER A 101 4.02 -17.43 -15.27
N SER A 102 4.44 -16.17 -15.38
CA SER A 102 4.68 -15.51 -16.67
C SER A 102 6.10 -15.70 -17.19
N VAL A 103 7.00 -16.32 -16.42
CA VAL A 103 8.38 -16.58 -16.80
C VAL A 103 8.46 -17.97 -17.40
N GLU A 104 8.99 -18.10 -18.61
CA GLU A 104 9.19 -19.41 -19.25
C GLU A 104 10.13 -20.26 -18.40
N ASN A 105 9.68 -21.46 -18.00
CA ASN A 105 10.35 -22.34 -17.03
C ASN A 105 10.59 -21.70 -15.64
N GLY A 106 9.80 -20.68 -15.28
CA GLY A 106 9.83 -20.00 -13.99
C GLY A 106 9.40 -20.92 -12.85
N THR A 107 10.36 -21.59 -12.24
CA THR A 107 10.16 -22.36 -11.01
C THR A 107 11.14 -21.87 -9.95
N LEU A 108 10.72 -21.95 -8.68
CA LEU A 108 11.65 -21.69 -7.58
C LEU A 108 12.69 -22.82 -7.56
N ALA A 109 13.96 -22.46 -7.77
CA ALA A 109 15.05 -23.41 -7.57
C ALA A 109 15.13 -23.82 -6.09
N ASN A 110 15.60 -25.05 -5.84
CA ASN A 110 15.69 -25.61 -4.49
C ASN A 110 16.60 -24.82 -3.53
N GLU A 111 17.55 -24.05 -4.06
CA GLU A 111 18.53 -23.25 -3.28
C GLU A 111 18.21 -21.75 -3.25
N VAL A 112 16.97 -21.35 -3.61
CA VAL A 112 16.60 -19.93 -3.61
C VAL A 112 16.39 -19.44 -2.18
N HIS A 113 17.07 -18.35 -1.83
CA HIS A 113 16.76 -17.58 -0.63
C HIS A 113 15.86 -16.39 -0.96
N VAL A 114 14.79 -16.23 -0.20
CA VAL A 114 13.95 -15.04 -0.21
C VAL A 114 14.48 -14.07 0.84
N ILE A 115 14.89 -12.88 0.41
CA ILE A 115 15.39 -11.85 1.31
C ILE A 115 14.22 -10.96 1.74
N LEU A 116 13.90 -10.97 3.04
CA LEU A 116 12.92 -10.05 3.60
C LEU A 116 13.60 -8.77 4.10
N SER A 117 13.44 -7.69 3.36
CA SER A 117 14.04 -6.40 3.70
C SER A 117 13.53 -5.78 5.00
N GLN A 118 12.29 -6.07 5.39
CA GLN A 118 11.65 -5.54 6.60
C GLN A 118 10.81 -6.62 7.30
N PRO A 119 11.41 -7.45 8.17
CA PRO A 119 10.70 -8.53 8.85
C PRO A 119 9.47 -8.05 9.66
N SER A 120 9.51 -6.86 10.27
CA SER A 120 8.39 -6.32 11.07
C SER A 120 7.12 -6.09 10.24
N TYR A 121 7.27 -5.65 8.98
CA TYR A 121 6.16 -5.48 8.06
C TYR A 121 5.49 -6.82 7.75
N PHE A 122 6.27 -7.87 7.49
CA PHE A 122 5.73 -9.21 7.25
C PHE A 122 5.16 -9.85 8.53
N GLY A 123 5.69 -9.53 9.70
CA GLY A 123 5.08 -9.91 10.98
C GLY A 123 3.71 -9.28 11.18
N PHE A 124 3.55 -8.01 10.83
CA PHE A 124 2.25 -7.34 10.80
C PHE A 124 1.30 -7.98 9.79
N LEU A 125 1.72 -8.21 8.54
CA LEU A 125 0.88 -8.86 7.52
C LEU A 125 0.45 -10.27 7.95
N ASN A 126 1.35 -11.05 8.53
CA ASN A 126 1.03 -12.37 9.04
C ASN A 126 -0.02 -12.27 10.15
N SER A 127 0.13 -11.31 11.07
CA SER A 127 -0.85 -11.08 12.13
C SER A 127 -2.20 -10.61 11.57
N LEU A 128 -2.19 -9.75 10.56
CA LEU A 128 -3.38 -9.31 9.86
C LEU A 128 -4.12 -10.51 9.27
N PHE A 129 -3.48 -11.30 8.42
CA PHE A 129 -4.12 -12.46 7.77
C PHE A 129 -4.43 -13.65 8.70
N SER A 130 -3.86 -13.69 9.90
CA SER A 130 -4.23 -14.69 10.92
C SER A 130 -5.57 -14.39 11.59
N GLN A 131 -6.05 -13.14 11.53
CA GLN A 131 -7.32 -12.76 12.13
C GLN A 131 -8.47 -13.38 11.35
N GLN A 132 -9.41 -14.03 12.04
CA GLN A 132 -10.56 -14.66 11.38
C GLN A 132 -11.49 -13.64 10.70
N ASP A 133 -11.47 -12.38 11.15
CA ASP A 133 -12.38 -11.32 10.71
C ASP A 133 -11.71 -10.21 9.89
N VAL A 134 -10.65 -10.52 9.14
CA VAL A 134 -10.09 -9.53 8.19
C VAL A 134 -11.17 -9.16 7.18
N ASP A 135 -11.53 -7.88 7.15
CA ASP A 135 -12.45 -7.36 6.15
C ASP A 135 -11.77 -7.38 4.77
N ASN A 136 -12.11 -8.39 3.96
CA ASN A 136 -11.63 -8.51 2.59
C ASN A 136 -11.96 -7.27 1.74
N ASN A 137 -13.07 -6.58 2.04
CA ASN A 137 -13.43 -5.36 1.33
C ASN A 137 -12.47 -4.21 1.68
N MET A 138 -11.97 -4.13 2.92
CA MET A 138 -10.94 -3.14 3.28
C MET A 138 -9.66 -3.37 2.46
N LEU A 139 -9.21 -4.62 2.33
CA LEU A 139 -8.04 -4.95 1.51
C LEU A 139 -8.27 -4.65 0.03
N ALA A 140 -9.43 -5.06 -0.51
CA ALA A 140 -9.79 -4.80 -1.90
C ALA A 140 -9.86 -3.28 -2.19
N ASN A 141 -10.52 -2.52 -1.32
CA ASN A 141 -10.63 -1.07 -1.43
C ASN A 141 -9.26 -0.39 -1.38
N TYR A 142 -8.35 -0.86 -0.52
CA TYR A 142 -6.98 -0.36 -0.48
C TYR A 142 -6.24 -0.61 -1.80
N LEU A 143 -6.31 -1.84 -2.35
CA LEU A 143 -5.66 -2.17 -3.62
C LEU A 143 -6.25 -1.38 -4.78
N ILE A 144 -7.58 -1.30 -4.87
CA ILE A 144 -8.28 -0.50 -5.88
C ILE A 144 -7.85 0.96 -5.76
N THR A 145 -7.75 1.52 -4.56
CA THR A 145 -7.28 2.90 -4.35
C THR A 145 -5.88 3.12 -4.91
N GLN A 146 -4.94 2.18 -4.68
CA GLN A 146 -3.60 2.30 -5.26
C GLN A 146 -3.63 2.28 -6.79
N ILE A 147 -4.40 1.36 -7.38
CA ILE A 147 -4.56 1.27 -8.84
C ILE A 147 -5.19 2.55 -9.40
N LEU A 148 -6.24 3.07 -8.77
CA LEU A 148 -6.90 4.31 -9.19
C LEU A 148 -5.94 5.49 -9.22
N PHE A 149 -5.05 5.61 -8.23
CA PHE A 149 -4.07 6.69 -8.21
C PHE A 149 -2.93 6.49 -9.21
N GLU A 150 -2.44 5.25 -9.39
CA GLU A 150 -1.35 4.94 -10.33
C GLU A 150 -1.79 5.08 -11.79
N ASP A 151 -3.01 4.65 -12.11
CA ASP A 151 -3.55 4.60 -13.47
C ASP A 151 -4.57 5.71 -13.74
N ALA A 152 -4.61 6.74 -12.88
CA ALA A 152 -5.61 7.81 -12.92
C ALA A 152 -5.72 8.46 -14.31
N ASP A 153 -4.58 8.68 -14.96
CA ASP A 153 -4.49 9.31 -16.30
C ASP A 153 -5.21 8.49 -17.39
N PHE A 154 -5.40 7.19 -17.20
CA PHE A 154 -6.08 6.29 -18.15
C PHE A 154 -7.57 6.09 -17.85
N MET A 155 -8.07 6.57 -16.70
CA MET A 155 -9.42 6.30 -16.21
C MET A 155 -10.43 7.42 -16.51
N GLY A 156 -10.04 8.38 -17.35
CA GLY A 156 -10.87 9.52 -17.75
C GLY A 156 -10.78 10.71 -16.78
N ASP A 157 -11.55 11.76 -17.06
CA ASP A 157 -11.34 13.07 -16.43
C ASP A 157 -11.54 13.07 -14.90
N GLY A 158 -12.45 12.24 -14.37
CA GLY A 158 -12.77 12.21 -12.94
C GLY A 158 -11.58 11.80 -12.06
N PRO A 159 -11.13 10.53 -12.09
CA PRO A 159 -9.98 10.08 -11.31
C PRO A 159 -8.69 10.85 -11.63
N ALA A 160 -8.46 11.18 -12.92
CA ALA A 160 -7.29 11.96 -13.33
C ALA A 160 -7.28 13.36 -12.70
N GLU A 161 -8.42 14.04 -12.61
CA GLU A 161 -8.53 15.34 -11.93
C GLU A 161 -8.20 15.23 -10.44
N GLN A 162 -8.69 14.19 -9.76
CA GLN A 162 -8.40 14.00 -8.34
C GLN A 162 -6.91 13.71 -8.10
N ALA A 163 -6.29 12.87 -8.92
CA ALA A 163 -4.85 12.60 -8.85
C ALA A 163 -4.01 13.87 -9.08
N ARG A 164 -4.41 14.73 -10.03
CA ARG A 164 -3.76 16.02 -10.27
C ARG A 164 -3.91 16.99 -9.10
N LYS A 165 -5.10 17.10 -8.49
CA LYS A 165 -5.36 17.98 -7.33
C LYS A 165 -4.41 17.71 -6.17
N VAL A 166 -4.11 16.44 -5.92
CA VAL A 166 -3.22 16.02 -4.82
C VAL A 166 -1.76 15.92 -5.24
N ASN A 167 -1.43 16.36 -6.47
CA ASN A 167 -0.11 16.21 -7.08
C ASN A 167 0.44 14.78 -6.91
N TYR A 168 -0.41 13.78 -7.19
CA TYR A 168 -0.02 12.39 -7.06
C TYR A 168 1.17 12.10 -7.98
N VAL A 169 2.22 11.49 -7.41
CA VAL A 169 3.37 11.01 -8.17
C VAL A 169 3.30 9.50 -8.23
N SER A 170 3.20 8.96 -9.44
CA SER A 170 3.26 7.51 -9.69
C SER A 170 4.51 6.90 -9.08
N TYR A 171 4.37 5.69 -8.54
CA TYR A 171 5.45 4.94 -7.91
C TYR A 171 6.71 4.85 -8.79
N ALA A 172 6.55 4.63 -10.09
CA ALA A 172 7.66 4.55 -11.04
C ALA A 172 8.49 5.86 -11.10
N GLN A 173 7.86 7.00 -10.87
CA GLN A 173 8.46 8.33 -10.92
C GLN A 173 8.96 8.83 -9.55
N ARG A 174 8.73 8.07 -8.46
CA ARG A 174 9.18 8.45 -7.11
C ARG A 174 10.68 8.25 -6.91
N ARG A 175 11.32 7.33 -7.64
CA ARG A 175 12.78 7.20 -7.64
C ARG A 175 13.38 8.24 -8.59
N GLY A 176 13.92 9.32 -8.02
CA GLY A 176 14.60 10.39 -8.76
C GLY A 176 14.07 11.80 -8.48
N ARG A 177 12.80 11.92 -8.07
CA ARG A 177 12.30 13.12 -7.39
C ARG A 177 12.35 12.86 -5.90
N GLY A 178 13.43 13.28 -5.25
CA GLY A 178 13.47 13.30 -3.79
C GLY A 178 12.19 13.95 -3.28
N VAL A 179 11.53 13.31 -2.31
CA VAL A 179 10.51 13.97 -1.49
C VAL A 179 11.08 15.33 -1.15
N LYS A 180 10.41 16.43 -1.55
CA LYS A 180 10.81 17.77 -1.14
C LYS A 180 11.00 17.68 0.37
N ARG A 181 12.25 17.74 0.83
CA ARG A 181 12.54 17.85 2.25
C ARG A 181 11.79 19.11 2.68
N TRP A 182 10.97 18.98 3.71
CA TRP A 182 10.35 20.13 4.32
C TRP A 182 11.50 20.97 4.89
N ASP A 183 11.89 22.01 4.17
CA ASP A 183 12.88 22.98 4.62
C ASP A 183 12.18 23.89 5.64
N GLY A 184 12.09 23.39 6.88
CA GLY A 184 11.80 24.23 8.02
C GLY A 184 12.86 25.32 8.12
N LEU A 185 12.39 26.57 8.25
CA LEU A 185 13.13 27.83 8.37
C LEU A 185 13.46 28.53 7.05
N ARG A 186 12.58 29.46 6.67
CA ARG A 186 12.90 30.87 6.43
C ARG A 186 11.67 31.74 6.61
#